data_AF-A0A0Q7H465-F1
#
_entry.id   AF-A0A0Q7H465-F1
#
_cell.length_a   1.000
_cell.length_b   1.000
_cell.length_c   1.000
_cell.angle_alpha   90.00
_cell.angle_beta   90.00
_cell.angle_gamma   90.00
#
_symmetry.space_group_name_H-M   'P 1'
#
loop_
_entity.id
_entity.type
_entity.pdbx_description
1 polymer ?
#
loop_
_entity_poly.entity_id
_entity_poly.type
_entity_poly.pdbx_seq_one_letter_code
_entity_poly.pdbx_strand_id
1 'polypeptide(L)' 'MSQTDFFHDQITTILRMPSWLGKDVHEECELPMAPGDYKVTPGERWTVTSLKTNEVIYDGIGPVEIRRGQSIHQHSS' A
#
# COMPACT_ATOMS: atom_id res chain seq x y z
N MET A 1 31.22 -19.83 8.42
CA MET A 1 30.08 -19.74 7.47
C MET A 1 29.32 -18.49 7.84
N SER A 2 29.42 -17.43 7.04
CA SER A 2 28.64 -16.21 7.29
C SER A 2 27.32 -16.35 6.54
N GLN A 3 26.26 -16.67 7.27
CA GLN A 3 24.91 -16.42 6.83
C GLN A 3 24.80 -14.89 6.77
N THR A 4 24.96 -14.32 5.58
CA THR A 4 24.56 -12.94 5.35
C THR A 4 23.07 -12.93 5.63
N ASP A 5 22.66 -12.36 6.76
CA ASP A 5 21.27 -12.02 7.01
C ASP A 5 20.88 -11.08 5.87
N PHE A 6 20.24 -11.66 4.87
CA PHE A 6 19.63 -10.91 3.80
C PHE A 6 18.48 -10.17 4.46
N PHE A 7 18.78 -9.01 5.03
CA PHE A 7 17.83 -7.91 5.17
C PHE A 7 17.42 -7.52 3.74
N HIS A 8 16.68 -8.40 3.07
CA HIS A 8 15.66 -7.98 2.15
C HIS A 8 14.70 -7.19 3.04
N ASP A 9 14.98 -5.91 3.22
CA ASP A 9 13.92 -4.92 3.37
C ASP A 9 12.89 -5.32 2.33
N GLN A 10 11.85 -6.02 2.76
CA GLN A 10 10.82 -6.50 1.85
C GLN A 10 10.13 -5.24 1.38
N ILE A 11 10.53 -4.77 0.20
CA ILE A 11 9.91 -3.63 -0.44
C ILE A 11 8.48 -4.07 -0.73
N THR A 12 7.55 -3.65 0.12
CA THR A 12 6.12 -3.93 -0.02
C THR A 12 5.48 -2.80 -0.81
N THR A 13 4.34 -3.08 -1.43
CA THR A 13 3.49 -2.04 -1.99
C THR A 13 2.52 -1.60 -0.92
N ILE A 14 2.38 -0.30 -0.73
CA ILE A 14 1.48 0.28 0.25
C ILE A 14 0.42 1.10 -0.47
N LEU A 15 -0.84 0.83 -0.18
CA LEU A 15 -1.96 1.72 -0.42
C LEU A 15 -2.11 2.67 0.78
N ARG A 16 -1.94 3.96 0.52
CA ARG A 16 -2.11 5.02 1.52
C ARG A 16 -3.43 5.75 1.28
N MET A 17 -4.29 5.75 2.28
CA MET A 17 -5.64 6.30 2.27
C MET A 17 -5.74 7.45 3.28
N PRO A 18 -6.62 8.43 3.06
CA PRO A 18 -6.90 9.44 4.08
C PRO A 18 -7.55 8.77 5.29
N SER A 19 -7.16 9.18 6.50
CA SER A 19 -7.80 8.71 7.73
C SER A 19 -8.83 9.71 8.22
N TRP A 20 -9.86 9.20 8.88
CA TRP A 20 -10.83 10.03 9.61
C TRP A 20 -10.21 10.76 10.81
N LEU A 21 -9.01 10.37 11.25
CA LEU A 21 -8.30 10.93 12.39
C LEU A 21 -7.73 12.34 12.15
N GLY A 22 -7.71 12.81 10.89
CA GLY A 22 -7.29 14.16 10.56
C GLY A 22 -6.64 14.28 9.19
N LYS A 23 -6.46 15.52 8.74
CA LYS A 23 -5.99 15.85 7.39
C LYS A 23 -4.61 15.26 7.03
N ASP A 24 -3.74 15.12 8.02
CA ASP A 24 -2.35 14.67 7.82
C ASP A 24 -2.12 13.24 8.33
N VAL A 25 -3.19 12.55 8.74
CA VAL A 25 -3.16 11.16 9.19
C VAL A 25 -3.62 10.26 8.05
N HIS A 26 -2.85 9.22 7.79
CA HIS A 26 -3.15 8.27 6.73
C HIS A 26 -3.25 6.86 7.27
N GLU A 27 -4.18 6.11 6.71
CA GLU A 27 -4.25 4.68 6.88
C GLU A 27 -3.44 4.00 5.77
N GLU A 28 -2.70 2.97 6.13
CA GLU A 28 -1.84 2.23 5.23
C GLU A 28 -2.27 0.77 5.17
N CYS A 29 -2.34 0.23 3.96
CA CYS A 29 -2.65 -1.17 3.71
C CYS A 29 -1.57 -1.76 2.81
N GLU A 30 -0.97 -2.86 3.24
CA GLU A 30 -0.02 -3.61 2.42
C GLU A 30 -0.74 -4.33 1.28
N LEU A 31 -0.19 -4.21 0.08
CA LEU A 31 -0.70 -4.82 -1.12
C LEU A 31 0.23 -5.93 -1.61
N PRO A 32 -0.30 -7.09 -2.07
CA PRO A 32 0.49 -8.27 -2.39
C PRO A 32 1.23 -8.21 -3.74
N MET A 33 1.09 -7.13 -4.50
CA MET A 33 1.62 -7.00 -5.86
C MET A 33 2.38 -5.69 -6.03
N ALA A 34 3.09 -5.50 -7.15
CA ALA A 34 3.87 -4.30 -7.38
C ALA A 34 2.96 -3.05 -7.56
N PRO A 35 3.45 -1.82 -7.31
CA PRO A 35 2.63 -0.61 -7.43
C PRO A 35 2.00 -0.43 -8.82
N GLY A 36 2.75 -0.81 -9.87
CA GLY A 36 2.28 -0.71 -11.26
C GLY A 36 1.20 -1.74 -11.63
N ASP A 37 0.93 -2.72 -10.77
CA ASP A 37 -0.15 -3.70 -10.97
C ASP A 37 -1.52 -3.15 -10.51
N TYR A 38 -1.58 -1.89 -10.09
CA TYR A 38 -2.79 -1.24 -9.62
C TYR A 38 -3.08 0.04 -10.40
N LYS A 39 -4.36 0.32 -10.59
CA LYS A 39 -4.86 1.54 -11.20
C LYS A 39 -5.67 2.33 -10.18
N VAL A 40 -5.25 3.56 -9.94
CA VAL A 40 -6.04 4.55 -9.19
C VAL A 40 -6.93 5.30 -10.16
N THR A 41 -8.24 5.33 -9.89
CA THR A 41 -9.21 6.11 -10.67
C THR A 41 -9.86 7.15 -9.74
N PRO A 42 -9.62 8.46 -9.98
CA PRO A 42 -10.30 9.51 -9.23
C PRO A 42 -11.76 9.67 -9.69
N GLY A 43 -12.61 10.16 -8.81
CA GLY A 43 -14.03 10.40 -9.07
C GLY A 43 -14.74 10.97 -7.84
N GLU A 44 -16.07 10.86 -7.81
CA GLU A 44 -16.86 11.11 -6.59
C GLU A 44 -16.38 10.22 -5.43
N ARG A 45 -16.08 8.95 -5.77
CA ARG A 45 -15.30 8.04 -4.95
C ARG A 45 -14.03 7.67 -5.69
N TRP A 46 -12.94 7.52 -4.94
CA TRP A 46 -11.67 7.03 -5.47
C TRP A 46 -11.69 5.51 -5.45
N THR A 47 -11.32 4.90 -6.57
CA THR A 47 -11.19 3.45 -6.68
C THR A 47 -9.77 3.03 -6.96
N VAL A 48 -9.36 1.91 -6.37
CA VAL A 48 -8.12 1.22 -6.70
C VAL A 48 -8.46 -0.15 -7.23
N THR A 49 -8.06 -0.42 -8.46
CA THR A 49 -8.31 -1.69 -9.15
C THR A 49 -7.01 -2.45 -9.35
N SER A 50 -6.98 -3.73 -8.99
CA SER A 50 -5.95 -4.67 -9.41
C SER A 50 -6.05 -4.87 -10.92
N LEU A 51 -4.99 -4.55 -11.67
CA LEU A 51 -4.96 -4.73 -13.13
C LEU A 51 -4.85 -6.21 -13.53
N LYS A 52 -4.31 -7.06 -12.65
CA LYS A 52 -4.15 -8.49 -12.90
C LYS A 52 -5.45 -9.27 -12.72
N THR A 53 -6.19 -8.97 -11.65
CA THR A 53 -7.44 -9.69 -11.32
C THR A 53 -8.70 -8.92 -11.73
N ASN A 54 -8.55 -7.64 -12.10
CA ASN A 54 -9.65 -6.70 -12.36
C ASN A 54 -10.56 -6.45 -11.15
N GLU A 55 -10.10 -6.77 -9.94
CA GLU A 55 -10.85 -6.55 -8.70
C GLU A 55 -10.65 -5.13 -8.16
N VAL A 56 -11.73 -4.56 -7.62
CA VAL A 56 -11.67 -3.29 -6.88
C VAL A 56 -11.26 -3.61 -5.44
N ILE A 57 -10.04 -3.21 -5.07
CA ILE A 57 -9.48 -3.43 -3.73
C ILE A 57 -9.73 -2.26 -2.78
N TYR A 58 -10.09 -1.09 -3.33
CA TYR A 58 -10.50 0.08 -2.57
C TYR A 58 -11.56 0.85 -3.33
N ASP A 59 -12.59 1.32 -2.62
CA ASP A 59 -13.63 2.21 -3.12
C ASP A 59 -14.06 3.14 -1.98
N GLY A 60 -13.61 4.39 -1.99
CA GLY A 60 -13.81 5.28 -0.86
C GLY A 60 -13.35 6.72 -1.05
N ILE A 61 -13.05 7.36 0.07
CA ILE A 61 -12.60 8.74 0.15
C ILE A 61 -11.14 8.88 -0.33
N GLY A 62 -10.84 9.94 -1.07
CA GLY A 62 -9.49 10.20 -1.57
C GLY A 62 -9.01 11.62 -1.24
N PRO A 63 -7.80 11.99 -1.69
CA PRO A 63 -6.92 11.24 -2.61
C PRO A 63 -6.23 10.03 -1.97
N VAL A 64 -5.97 9.00 -2.77
CA VAL A 64 -5.17 7.83 -2.34
C VAL A 64 -3.87 7.72 -3.13
N GLU A 65 -2.85 7.10 -2.53
CA GLU A 65 -1.53 6.92 -3.13
C GLU A 65 -1.13 5.45 -3.10
N ILE A 66 -0.45 4.98 -4.15
CA ILE A 66 0.19 3.66 -4.18
C ILE A 66 1.69 3.89 -4.27
N ARG A 67 2.43 3.40 -3.27
CA ARG A 67 3.87 3.61 -3.16
C ARG A 67 4.60 2.34 -2.76
N ARG A 68 5.91 2.32 -2.98
CA ARG A 68 6.78 1.31 -2.38
C ARG A 68 7.05 1.73 -0.94
N GLY A 69 6.77 0.85 0.01
CA GLY A 69 7.10 1.00 1.43
C GLY A 69 8.17 -0.01 1.85
N GLN A 70 8.80 0.27 2.98
CA GLN A 70 9.54 -0.74 3.73
C GLN A 70 8.58 -1.27 4.79
N SER A 71 8.27 -2.58 4.76
CA SER A 71 7.55 -3.19 5.87
C SER A 71 8.51 -3.25 7.05
N ILE A 72 8.31 -2.37 8.04
CA ILE A 72 9.06 -2.43 9.29
C ILE A 72 8.36 -3.49 10.15
N HIS A 73 8.74 -4.76 9.98
CA HIS A 73 8.41 -5.76 10.98
C HIS A 73 9.10 -5.36 12.29
N GLN A 74 8.40 -4.62 13.15
CA GLN A 74 8.84 -4.37 14.51
C GLN A 74 8.83 -5.71 15.26
N HIS A 75 9.99 -6.36 15.31
CA HIS A 75 10.27 -7.43 16.27
C HIS A 75 10.27 -6.77 17.65
N SER A 76 9.14 -6.86 18.34
CA SER A 76 9.08 -6.54 19.78
C SER A 76 9.83 -7.66 20.51
N SER A 77 10.91 -7.29 21.21
CA SER A 77 11.69 -8.19 22.07
C SER A 77 10.94 -8.50 23.37
#